data_AF-A0A503PIP5-F1
#
_entry.id   AF-A0A503PIP5-F1
#
_cell.length_a   1.000
_cell.length_b   1.000
_cell.length_c   1.000
_cell.angle_alpha   90.00
_cell.angle_beta   90.00
_cell.angle_gamma   90.00
#
_symmetry.space_group_name_H-M   'P 1'
#
loop_
_entity.id
_entity.type
_entity.pdbx_description
1 polymer ?
#
loop_
_entity_poly.entity_id
_entity_poly.type
_entity_poly.pdbx_seq_one_letter_code
_entity_poly.pdbx_strand_id
1 'polypeptide(L)'
;MRAIRITETRSGLAVSAPLLDSKAPENAAFLWNYLHEPRIVGGIHAMWTGPEISCPIPAEQLRHAPYAKPLPPENATLTPQPGDIVLSYVPPRMWGGNPDAIFDIGLFYGAGARLLFPIGWLAGSIVAQVQAHERDALAAACAIIRRSGACDVTFARTEV
;
A
#
# COMPACT_ATOMS: atom_id res chain seq x y z
N MET A 1 -10.14 -13.06 -11.70
CA MET A 1 -10.45 -12.32 -10.45
C MET A 1 -9.72 -10.97 -10.48
N ARG A 2 -10.28 -9.87 -9.95
CA ARG A 2 -9.60 -8.56 -9.95
C ARG A 2 -8.32 -8.63 -9.12
N ALA A 3 -7.22 -8.11 -9.66
CA ALA A 3 -5.93 -8.06 -8.98
C ALA A 3 -5.16 -6.81 -9.36
N ILE A 4 -4.12 -6.51 -8.60
CA ILE A 4 -3.12 -5.50 -8.96
C ILE A 4 -1.79 -6.16 -9.28
N ARG A 5 -1.09 -5.63 -10.29
CA ARG A 5 0.30 -5.94 -10.59
C ARG A 5 1.17 -4.86 -9.94
N ILE A 6 2.20 -5.29 -9.22
CA ILE A 6 3.12 -4.41 -8.50
C ILE A 6 4.53 -4.70 -9.02
N THR A 7 5.18 -3.68 -9.58
CA THR A 7 6.53 -3.84 -10.15
C THR A 7 7.48 -2.72 -9.75
N GLU A 8 8.75 -3.05 -9.58
CA GLU A 8 9.85 -2.09 -9.41
C GLU A 8 11.10 -2.66 -10.10
N THR A 9 11.65 -1.91 -11.07
CA THR A 9 12.63 -2.43 -12.02
C THR A 9 13.97 -2.77 -11.38
N ARG A 10 14.47 -1.96 -10.44
CA ARG A 10 15.83 -2.08 -9.90
C ARG A 10 15.99 -3.27 -8.95
N SER A 11 14.95 -3.56 -8.16
CA SER A 11 14.90 -4.72 -7.26
C SER A 11 14.39 -5.98 -7.93
N GLY A 12 13.79 -5.86 -9.11
CA GLY A 12 13.11 -6.96 -9.79
C GLY A 12 11.77 -7.33 -9.15
N LEU A 13 11.20 -6.45 -8.31
CA LEU A 13 9.86 -6.65 -7.76
C LEU A 13 8.88 -6.83 -8.91
N ALA A 14 8.14 -7.94 -8.90
CA ALA A 14 7.17 -8.24 -9.94
C ALA A 14 6.15 -9.28 -9.43
N VAL A 15 5.13 -8.83 -8.70
CA VAL A 15 4.14 -9.71 -8.05
C VAL A 15 2.70 -9.32 -8.37
N SER A 16 1.78 -10.26 -8.23
CA SER A 16 0.35 -10.02 -8.38
C SER A 16 -0.39 -10.20 -7.04
N ALA A 17 -1.34 -9.32 -6.75
CA ALA A 17 -2.14 -9.36 -5.54
C ALA A 17 -3.65 -9.30 -5.87
N PRO A 18 -4.38 -10.43 -5.78
CA PRO A 18 -5.83 -10.42 -5.82
C PRO A 18 -6.43 -9.43 -4.82
N LEU A 19 -7.42 -8.66 -5.27
CA LEU A 19 -8.18 -7.75 -4.41
C LEU A 19 -9.09 -8.54 -3.46
N LEU A 20 -9.22 -8.05 -2.22
CA LEU A 20 -10.07 -8.63 -1.19
C LEU A 20 -11.44 -7.95 -1.16
N ASP A 21 -12.12 -7.95 -2.31
CA ASP A 21 -13.37 -7.23 -2.56
C ASP A 21 -14.49 -7.55 -1.54
N SER A 22 -14.52 -8.78 -1.02
CA SER A 22 -15.52 -9.22 -0.03
C SER A 22 -15.19 -8.82 1.41
N LYS A 23 -13.93 -8.43 1.70
CA LYS A 23 -13.47 -8.08 3.05
C LYS A 23 -13.31 -6.58 3.25
N ALA A 24 -12.88 -5.86 2.20
CA ALA A 24 -12.63 -4.43 2.22
C ALA A 24 -13.21 -3.74 0.98
N PRO A 25 -14.53 -3.80 0.75
CA PRO A 25 -15.15 -3.37 -0.51
C PRO A 25 -14.92 -1.90 -0.85
N GLU A 26 -15.06 -0.96 0.10
CA GLU A 26 -14.85 0.47 -0.18
C GLU A 26 -13.36 0.79 -0.39
N ASN A 27 -12.49 0.18 0.42
CA ASN A 27 -11.04 0.38 0.32
C ASN A 27 -10.45 -0.26 -0.95
N ALA A 28 -10.90 -1.46 -1.34
CA ALA A 28 -10.53 -2.10 -2.59
C ALA A 28 -11.07 -1.32 -3.81
N ALA A 29 -12.29 -0.78 -3.72
CA ALA A 29 -12.86 0.08 -4.76
C ALA A 29 -12.07 1.38 -4.92
N PHE A 30 -11.62 2.01 -3.82
CA PHE A 30 -10.72 3.16 -3.87
C PHE A 30 -9.46 2.81 -4.67
N LEU A 31 -8.76 1.73 -4.28
CA LEU A 31 -7.52 1.32 -4.93
C LEU A 31 -7.74 1.01 -6.40
N TRP A 32 -8.82 0.28 -6.72
CA TRP A 32 -9.18 -0.02 -8.11
C TRP A 32 -9.39 1.26 -8.91
N ASN A 33 -10.19 2.21 -8.41
CA ASN A 33 -10.47 3.49 -9.09
C ASN A 33 -9.21 4.34 -9.28
N TYR A 34 -8.36 4.42 -8.27
CA TYR A 34 -7.07 5.10 -8.36
C TYR A 34 -6.19 4.55 -9.50
N LEU A 35 -6.20 3.21 -9.65
CA LEU A 35 -5.47 2.48 -10.69
C LEU A 35 -6.23 2.33 -12.01
N HIS A 36 -7.18 3.22 -12.34
CA HIS A 36 -7.84 3.17 -13.66
C HIS A 36 -6.86 3.26 -14.84
N GLU A 37 -5.71 3.90 -14.61
CA GLU A 37 -4.51 3.85 -15.42
C GLU A 37 -3.34 3.41 -14.53
N PRO A 38 -2.25 2.85 -15.10
CA PRO A 38 -1.05 2.53 -14.33
C PRO A 38 -0.52 3.76 -13.57
N ARG A 39 -0.15 3.56 -12.30
CA ARG A 39 0.37 4.60 -11.42
C ARG A 39 1.80 4.31 -11.05
N ILE A 40 2.65 5.32 -11.15
CA ILE A 40 3.99 5.30 -10.57
C ILE A 40 3.93 6.10 -9.27
N VAL A 41 4.34 5.46 -8.18
CA VAL A 41 4.32 6.01 -6.83
C VAL A 41 5.69 5.82 -6.21
N GLY A 42 6.21 6.88 -5.57
CA GLY A 42 7.47 6.78 -4.86
C GLY A 42 7.34 5.80 -3.69
N GLY A 43 8.23 4.80 -3.64
CA GLY A 43 8.30 3.80 -2.59
C GLY A 43 9.55 3.96 -1.74
N ILE A 44 9.41 3.83 -0.42
CA ILE A 44 10.55 3.84 0.52
C ILE A 44 10.33 2.83 1.65
N HIS A 45 11.41 2.27 2.18
CA HIS A 45 11.32 1.41 3.36
C HIS A 45 10.85 2.22 4.57
N ALA A 46 9.77 1.75 5.21
CA ALA A 46 9.12 2.50 6.27
C ALA A 46 9.89 2.40 7.59
N MET A 47 10.12 3.55 8.23
CA MET A 47 10.95 3.64 9.43
C MET A 47 10.23 3.16 10.70
N TRP A 48 8.91 3.35 10.79
CA TRP A 48 8.14 3.08 12.01
C TRP A 48 7.42 1.73 12.01
N THR A 49 7.01 1.27 10.83
CA THR A 49 6.09 0.13 10.70
C THR A 49 6.79 -1.22 10.49
N GLY A 50 8.10 -1.21 10.26
CA GLY A 50 8.95 -2.40 10.16
C GLY A 50 9.10 -2.90 8.72
N PRO A 51 8.77 -4.15 8.40
CA PRO A 51 8.96 -4.73 7.07
C PRO A 51 7.87 -4.27 6.07
N GLU A 52 7.87 -2.98 5.78
CA GLU A 52 6.98 -2.32 4.82
C GLU A 52 7.79 -1.50 3.81
N ILE A 53 7.38 -1.53 2.53
CA ILE A 53 7.66 -0.45 1.58
C ILE A 53 6.41 0.43 1.53
N SER A 54 6.52 1.65 2.06
CA SER A 54 5.44 2.65 2.06
C SER A 54 5.47 3.39 0.73
N CYS A 55 4.30 3.47 0.09
CA CYS A 55 4.10 4.14 -1.19
C CYS A 55 2.99 5.19 -1.02
N PRO A 56 3.31 6.39 -0.50
CA PRO A 56 2.33 7.44 -0.29
C PRO A 56 1.84 7.97 -1.63
N ILE A 57 0.53 7.93 -1.85
CA ILE A 57 -0.09 8.46 -3.06
C ILE A 57 0.11 9.97 -3.08
N PRO A 58 0.75 10.55 -4.11
CA PRO A 58 0.93 11.99 -4.20
C PRO A 58 -0.43 12.70 -4.20
N ALA A 59 -0.61 13.70 -3.33
CA ALA A 59 -1.89 14.40 -3.17
C ALA A 59 -2.43 14.99 -4.49
N GLU A 60 -1.54 15.44 -5.39
CA GLU A 60 -1.89 15.92 -6.72
C GLU A 60 -2.64 14.87 -7.56
N GLN A 61 -2.30 13.58 -7.42
CA GLN A 61 -2.95 12.49 -8.16
C GLN A 61 -4.38 12.19 -7.66
N LEU A 62 -4.72 12.69 -6.47
CA LEU A 62 -6.05 12.58 -5.87
C LEU A 62 -6.81 13.90 -5.90
N ARG A 63 -6.20 14.97 -6.43
CA ARG A 63 -6.83 16.29 -6.50
C ARG A 63 -8.11 16.18 -7.33
N HIS A 64 -9.23 16.56 -6.74
CA HIS A 64 -10.57 16.46 -7.34
C HIS A 64 -11.09 15.03 -7.62
N ALA A 65 -10.40 13.99 -7.18
CA ALA A 65 -10.88 12.62 -7.31
C ALA A 65 -12.10 12.40 -6.38
N PRO A 66 -13.30 12.13 -6.91
CA PRO A 66 -14.52 12.00 -6.08
C PRO A 66 -14.46 10.78 -5.14
N TYR A 67 -13.62 9.79 -5.45
CA TYR A 67 -13.39 8.62 -4.62
C TYR A 67 -12.38 8.87 -3.49
N ALA A 68 -11.65 9.98 -3.49
CA ALA A 68 -10.66 10.32 -2.47
C ALA A 68 -11.31 10.95 -1.22
N LYS A 69 -12.19 10.17 -0.59
CA LYS A 69 -12.89 10.49 0.66
C LYS A 69 -12.28 9.72 1.84
N PRO A 70 -12.57 10.10 3.09
CA PRO A 70 -12.21 9.27 4.26
C PRO A 70 -12.70 7.84 4.07
N LEU A 71 -11.83 6.87 4.30
CA LEU A 71 -12.13 5.46 4.12
C LEU A 71 -12.63 4.84 5.44
N PRO A 72 -13.67 3.99 5.41
CA PRO A 72 -14.10 3.27 6.60
C PRO A 72 -13.05 2.22 6.99
N PRO A 73 -12.98 1.86 8.29
CA PRO A 73 -12.14 0.74 8.72
C PRO A 73 -12.75 -0.58 8.23
N GLU A 74 -12.13 -1.21 7.24
CA GLU A 74 -12.56 -2.51 6.70
C GLU A 74 -11.37 -3.46 6.64
N ASN A 75 -11.57 -4.74 6.98
CA ASN A 75 -10.48 -5.73 7.05
C ASN A 75 -9.23 -5.16 7.77
N ALA A 76 -9.48 -4.41 8.84
CA ALA A 76 -8.51 -3.56 9.49
C ALA A 76 -7.46 -4.39 10.23
N THR A 77 -6.23 -3.91 10.23
CA THR A 77 -5.13 -4.52 10.95
C THR A 77 -4.27 -3.46 11.62
N LEU A 78 -3.64 -3.84 12.73
CA LEU A 78 -2.51 -3.11 13.33
C LEU A 78 -1.20 -3.87 13.17
N THR A 79 -1.27 -5.13 12.72
CA THR A 79 -0.14 -6.06 12.58
C THR A 79 -0.23 -6.79 11.24
N PRO A 80 0.03 -6.09 10.12
CA PRO A 80 0.03 -6.70 8.79
C PRO A 80 0.97 -7.91 8.70
N GLN A 81 0.62 -8.86 7.84
CA GLN A 81 1.35 -10.09 7.59
C GLN A 81 2.11 -10.06 6.26
N PRO A 82 3.11 -10.94 6.06
CA PRO A 82 3.79 -11.05 4.78
C PRO A 82 2.82 -11.28 3.61
N GLY A 83 2.91 -10.41 2.61
CA GLY A 83 2.07 -10.41 1.42
C GLY A 83 0.84 -9.51 1.52
N ASP A 84 0.56 -8.90 2.68
CA ASP A 84 -0.57 -7.97 2.79
C ASP A 84 -0.27 -6.66 2.04
N ILE A 85 -1.23 -6.21 1.24
CA ILE A 85 -1.27 -4.86 0.67
C ILE A 85 -2.26 -4.08 1.49
N VAL A 86 -1.76 -3.07 2.22
CA VAL A 86 -2.56 -2.30 3.15
C VAL A 86 -2.77 -0.90 2.60
N LEU A 87 -4.01 -0.43 2.62
CA LEU A 87 -4.35 0.95 2.34
C LEU A 87 -4.54 1.69 3.67
N SER A 88 -3.69 2.69 3.91
CA SER A 88 -3.77 3.54 5.11
C SER A 88 -4.30 4.92 4.76
N TYR A 89 -5.14 5.48 5.63
CA TYR A 89 -5.68 6.84 5.50
C TYR A 89 -5.33 7.65 6.75
N VAL A 90 -4.71 8.82 6.55
CA VAL A 90 -4.46 9.81 7.60
C VAL A 90 -5.26 11.07 7.29
N PRO A 91 -6.16 11.50 8.20
CA PRO A 91 -6.92 12.73 8.04
C PRO A 91 -6.03 13.98 7.88
N PRO A 92 -6.53 15.01 7.18
CA PRO A 92 -5.92 16.33 7.16
C PRO A 92 -5.54 16.81 8.56
N ARG A 93 -4.37 17.42 8.67
CA ARG A 93 -3.77 18.05 9.87
C ARG A 93 -3.37 17.07 10.98
N MET A 94 -3.63 15.77 10.84
CA MET A 94 -3.22 14.78 11.84
C MET A 94 -1.70 14.59 11.86
N TRP A 95 -1.05 14.61 10.70
CA TRP A 95 0.39 14.44 10.59
C TRP A 95 1.13 15.79 10.59
N GLY A 96 1.53 16.24 11.78
CA GLY A 96 2.32 17.48 11.94
C GLY A 96 1.63 18.73 11.38
N GLY A 97 0.29 18.74 11.29
CA GLY A 97 -0.46 19.86 10.72
C GLY A 97 -0.55 19.92 9.20
N ASN A 98 -0.07 18.90 8.45
CA ASN A 98 -0.19 18.86 6.98
C ASN A 98 -1.64 19.09 6.54
N PRO A 99 -1.95 20.11 5.70
CA PRO A 99 -3.33 20.43 5.33
C PRO A 99 -4.01 19.34 4.50
N ASP A 100 -3.26 18.46 3.86
CA ASP A 100 -3.77 17.42 2.98
C ASP A 100 -3.96 16.08 3.71
N ALA A 101 -4.92 15.28 3.25
CA ALA A 101 -5.05 13.89 3.66
C ALA A 101 -3.93 13.05 3.04
N ILE A 102 -3.48 12.01 3.75
CA ILE A 102 -2.49 11.06 3.24
C ILE A 102 -3.17 9.73 2.99
N PHE A 103 -2.97 9.20 1.79
CA PHE A 103 -3.29 7.82 1.46
C PHE A 103 -1.98 7.10 1.15
N ASP A 104 -1.75 5.94 1.74
CA ASP A 104 -0.52 5.17 1.56
C ASP A 104 -0.84 3.73 1.16
N ILE A 105 -0.11 3.21 0.17
CA ILE A 105 -0.16 1.81 -0.24
C ILE A 105 1.06 1.11 0.39
N GLY A 106 0.84 0.39 1.47
CA GLY A 106 1.86 -0.36 2.19
C GLY A 106 2.06 -1.76 1.61
N LEU A 107 3.31 -2.08 1.23
CA LEU A 107 3.73 -3.42 0.81
C LEU A 107 4.38 -4.15 1.98
N PHE A 108 3.64 -5.01 2.68
CA PHE A 108 4.16 -5.74 3.84
C PHE A 108 4.82 -7.04 3.40
N TYR A 109 6.14 -7.13 3.60
CA TYR A 109 6.96 -8.19 3.01
C TYR A 109 7.58 -9.14 4.04
N GLY A 110 7.36 -8.90 5.33
CA GLY A 110 7.94 -9.67 6.42
C GLY A 110 7.08 -9.65 7.68
N ALA A 111 7.39 -10.52 8.63
CA ALA A 111 6.67 -10.62 9.90
C ALA A 111 7.11 -9.53 10.89
N GLY A 112 6.26 -9.24 11.87
CA GLY A 112 6.57 -8.31 12.96
C GLY A 112 6.25 -6.84 12.65
N ALA A 113 5.54 -6.57 11.54
CA ALA A 113 5.06 -5.24 11.23
C ALA A 113 4.06 -4.71 12.27
N ARG A 114 4.09 -3.40 12.51
CA ARG A 114 3.18 -2.71 13.44
C ARG A 114 2.81 -1.37 12.87
N LEU A 115 1.53 -1.09 12.66
CA LEU A 115 1.06 0.23 12.25
C LEU A 115 1.02 1.21 13.44
N LEU A 116 2.21 1.44 14.01
CA LEU A 116 2.47 2.32 15.14
C LEU A 116 3.34 3.47 14.65
N PHE A 117 2.71 4.62 14.49
CA PHE A 117 3.32 5.84 13.96
C PHE A 117 3.64 6.83 15.10
N PRO A 118 4.37 7.94 14.84
CA PRO A 118 4.49 9.05 15.77
C PRO A 118 3.16 9.60 16.29
N ILE A 119 2.08 9.47 15.51
CA ILE A 119 0.71 9.85 15.89
C ILE A 119 -0.05 8.77 16.69
N GLY A 120 0.62 7.67 17.05
CA GLY A 120 0.03 6.51 17.73
C GLY A 120 -0.36 5.38 16.78
N TRP A 121 -1.28 4.53 17.23
CA TRP A 121 -1.79 3.42 16.43
C TRP A 121 -2.68 3.95 15.29
N LEU A 122 -2.42 3.50 14.08
CA LEU A 122 -3.21 3.82 12.89
C LEU A 122 -3.63 2.51 12.22
N ALA A 123 -4.91 2.16 12.29
CA ALA A 123 -5.38 0.97 11.60
C ALA A 123 -5.39 1.19 10.08
N GLY A 124 -4.83 0.24 9.32
CA GLY A 124 -4.91 0.20 7.86
C GLY A 124 -5.79 -0.95 7.40
N SER A 125 -6.36 -0.84 6.20
CA SER A 125 -7.25 -1.84 5.61
C SER A 125 -6.46 -2.77 4.71
N ILE A 126 -6.51 -4.09 4.93
CA ILE A 126 -5.88 -5.04 3.99
C ILE A 126 -6.78 -5.16 2.75
N VAL A 127 -6.35 -4.58 1.63
CA VAL A 127 -7.15 -4.44 0.40
C VAL A 127 -6.82 -5.46 -0.67
N ALA A 128 -5.60 -5.99 -0.65
CA ALA A 128 -5.15 -7.04 -1.55
C ALA A 128 -4.15 -7.93 -0.82
N GLN A 129 -3.90 -9.13 -1.35
CA GLN A 129 -2.89 -10.01 -0.79
C GLN A 129 -2.08 -10.68 -1.89
N VAL A 130 -0.76 -10.54 -1.83
CA VAL A 130 0.16 -11.22 -2.74
C VAL A 130 0.00 -12.74 -2.58
N GLN A 131 -0.03 -13.42 -3.72
CA GLN A 131 -0.19 -14.86 -3.78
C GLN A 131 0.93 -15.56 -3.02
N ALA A 132 0.60 -16.68 -2.34
CA ALA A 132 1.54 -17.37 -1.47
C ALA A 132 2.88 -17.71 -2.15
N HIS A 133 2.85 -18.14 -3.41
CA HIS A 133 4.04 -18.50 -4.19
C HIS A 133 4.89 -17.30 -4.65
N GLU A 134 4.38 -16.07 -4.56
CA GLU A 134 5.10 -14.84 -4.92
C GLU A 134 5.65 -14.09 -3.69
N ARG A 135 5.33 -14.52 -2.46
CA ARG A 135 5.70 -13.80 -1.22
C ARG A 135 7.21 -13.79 -0.96
N ASP A 136 7.91 -14.87 -1.30
CA ASP A 136 9.37 -14.91 -1.18
C ASP A 136 10.04 -13.93 -2.16
N ALA A 137 9.48 -13.79 -3.37
CA ALA A 137 9.94 -12.82 -4.35
C ALA A 137 9.67 -11.37 -3.90
N LEU A 138 8.49 -11.10 -3.33
CA LEU A 138 8.18 -9.82 -2.68
C LEU A 138 9.21 -9.50 -1.59
N ALA A 139 9.47 -10.44 -0.68
CA ALA A 139 10.40 -10.25 0.43
C ALA A 139 11.84 -9.96 -0.06
N ALA A 140 12.32 -10.71 -1.04
CA ALA A 140 13.64 -10.52 -1.62
C ALA A 140 13.78 -9.14 -2.28
N ALA A 141 12.79 -8.73 -3.08
CA ALA A 141 12.82 -7.44 -3.77
C ALA A 141 12.71 -6.25 -2.80
N CYS A 142 11.80 -6.31 -1.82
CA CYS A 142 11.69 -5.27 -0.79
C CYS A 142 12.95 -5.17 0.07
N ALA A 143 13.66 -6.28 0.33
CA ALA A 143 14.96 -6.25 1.00
C ALA A 143 16.04 -5.53 0.18
N ILE A 144 15.99 -5.60 -1.15
CA ILE A 144 16.86 -4.82 -2.05
C ILE A 144 16.49 -3.34 -1.99
N ILE A 145 15.20 -3.00 -2.07
CA ILE A 145 14.71 -1.61 -1.97
C ILE A 145 15.18 -0.97 -0.65
N ARG A 146 15.01 -1.67 0.48
CA ARG A 146 15.46 -1.21 1.80
C ARG A 146 16.93 -0.80 1.83
N ARG A 147 17.82 -1.52 1.12
CA ARG A 147 19.25 -1.21 1.05
C ARG A 147 19.58 -0.14 0.00
N SER A 148 18.73 -0.01 -1.01
CA SER A 148 18.96 0.80 -2.21
C SER A 148 18.42 2.23 -2.10
N GLY A 149 17.55 2.49 -1.13
CA GLY A 149 16.89 3.78 -0.92
C GLY A 149 15.53 3.87 -1.60
N ALA A 150 15.04 5.11 -1.77
CA ALA A 150 13.77 5.37 -2.45
C ALA A 150 13.79 4.86 -3.91
N CYS A 151 12.61 4.47 -4.40
CA CYS A 151 12.42 3.90 -5.73
C CYS A 151 11.04 4.30 -6.30
N ASP A 152 10.78 3.94 -7.55
CA ASP A 152 9.50 4.16 -8.21
C ASP A 152 8.76 2.82 -8.37
N VAL A 153 7.68 2.64 -7.62
CA VAL A 153 6.86 1.43 -7.69
C VAL A 153 5.70 1.68 -8.66
N THR A 154 5.55 0.80 -9.64
CA THR A 154 4.43 0.82 -10.57
C THR A 154 3.32 -0.10 -10.08
N PHE A 155 2.11 0.43 -10.04
CA PHE A 155 0.88 -0.27 -9.74
C PHE A 155 -0.03 -0.26 -10.97
N ALA A 156 -0.53 -1.41 -11.38
CA ALA A 156 -1.47 -1.52 -12.49
C ALA A 156 -2.57 -2.53 -12.19
N ARG A 157 -3.75 -2.34 -12.78
CA ARG A 157 -4.79 -3.37 -12.75
C ARG A 157 -4.33 -4.59 -13.54
N THR A 158 -4.70 -5.78 -13.06
CA THR A 158 -4.52 -7.05 -13.77
C THR A 158 -5.63 -8.01 -13.38
N GLU A 159 -5.61 -9.20 -13.97
CA GLU A 159 -6.44 -10.33 -13.58
C GLU A 159 -5.56 -11.52 -13.20
N VAL A 160 -6.09 -12.39 -12.33
CA VAL A 160 -5.51 -13.68 -11.91
C VAL A 160 -6.60 -14.73 -11.80
#